data_AF-A0A960ZUI4-F1
#
_entry.id   AF-A0A960ZUI4-F1
#
_cell.length_a   1.000
_cell.length_b   1.000
_cell.length_c   1.000
_cell.angle_alpha   90.00
_cell.angle_beta   90.00
_cell.angle_gamma   90.00
#
_symmetry.space_group_name_H-M   'P 1'
#
loop_
_entity.id
_entity.type
_entity.pdbx_description
1 polymer ?
#
loop_
_entity_poly.entity_id
_entity_poly.type
_entity_poly.pdbx_seq_one_letter_code
_entity_poly.pdbx_strand_id
1 'polypeptide(L)'
;MFIPHLGRTIGAFLASAFLLYASSVSARGVRSGFTTNGGTLAANDDGSTGVVPFGFTIDMFGTNYSGCYVNNNGNITFDAALSTFVPTDISALGVKIIAPYWTDVDTRGVGSGLVSYGQGTVGGRPAWAATWDHVGYFNQGVDKLNTYQVVIIERSDVAVGAFDIEFNYDSIQYDFTSNAYARAGFTNGSTVSYELPGSGIPG
;
A
#
# COMPACT_ATOMS: atom_id res chain seq x y z
N MET A 1 83.13 -3.21 -0.54
CA MET A 1 82.73 -1.99 -1.28
C MET A 1 81.23 -2.07 -1.51
N PHE A 2 80.48 -1.39 -0.65
CA PHE A 2 79.01 -1.27 -0.73
C PHE A 2 78.69 -0.02 -1.57
N ILE A 3 77.81 -0.17 -2.56
CA ILE A 3 77.07 0.94 -3.17
C ILE A 3 75.60 0.51 -3.25
N PRO A 4 74.67 1.15 -2.53
CA PRO A 4 73.24 0.96 -2.74
C PRO A 4 72.72 2.00 -3.74
N HIS A 5 71.82 1.61 -4.63
CA HIS A 5 70.94 2.56 -5.31
C HIS A 5 69.47 2.16 -5.13
N LEU A 6 68.75 3.03 -4.43
CA LEU A 6 67.29 3.11 -4.40
C LEU A 6 66.76 3.31 -5.83
N GLY A 7 65.80 2.47 -6.22
CA GLY A 7 64.90 2.72 -7.34
C GLY A 7 63.46 2.50 -6.87
N ARG A 8 62.80 3.58 -6.47
CA ARG A 8 61.38 3.60 -6.07
C ARG A 8 60.54 3.35 -7.32
N THR A 9 59.67 2.35 -7.30
CA THR A 9 58.54 2.32 -8.23
C THR A 9 57.25 2.33 -7.42
N ILE A 10 56.51 3.41 -7.65
CA ILE A 10 55.26 3.79 -7.01
C ILE A 10 54.16 2.82 -7.46
N GLY A 11 53.38 2.32 -6.49
CA GLY A 11 52.23 1.47 -6.76
C GLY A 11 51.12 2.22 -7.48
N ALA A 12 50.58 1.61 -8.53
CA ALA A 12 49.29 2.00 -9.10
C ALA A 12 48.20 1.19 -8.40
N PHE A 13 47.58 1.76 -7.37
CA PHE A 13 46.28 1.29 -6.90
C PHE A 13 45.24 1.77 -7.91
N LEU A 14 44.65 0.85 -8.67
CA LEU A 14 43.40 1.08 -9.38
C LEU A 14 42.32 1.34 -8.33
N ALA A 15 42.05 2.61 -8.05
CA ALA A 15 40.86 3.01 -7.33
C ALA A 15 39.66 2.80 -8.28
N SER A 16 39.00 1.64 -8.15
CA SER A 16 37.68 1.46 -8.74
C SER A 16 36.75 2.52 -8.14
N ALA A 17 36.37 3.50 -8.96
CA ALA A 17 35.35 4.47 -8.60
C ALA A 17 34.02 3.73 -8.43
N PHE A 18 33.66 3.44 -7.18
CA PHE A 18 32.32 2.98 -6.83
C PHE A 18 31.39 4.18 -7.01
N LEU A 19 30.65 4.24 -8.11
CA LEU A 19 29.57 5.19 -8.27
C LEU A 19 28.49 4.83 -7.24
N LEU A 20 28.48 5.53 -6.11
CA LEU A 20 27.35 5.53 -5.19
C LEU A 20 26.23 6.33 -5.86
N TYR A 21 25.29 5.63 -6.48
CA TYR A 21 23.98 6.20 -6.73
C TYR A 21 23.31 6.40 -5.37
N ALA A 22 23.40 7.62 -4.82
CA ALA A 22 22.51 8.04 -3.76
C ALA A 22 21.13 8.23 -4.39
N SER A 23 20.30 7.18 -4.38
CA SER A 23 18.87 7.40 -4.48
C SER A 23 18.46 8.17 -3.23
N SER A 24 17.90 9.35 -3.42
CA SER A 24 17.17 10.03 -2.36
C SER A 24 15.99 9.14 -1.98
N VAL A 25 16.19 8.27 -0.99
CA VAL A 25 15.07 7.61 -0.31
C VAL A 25 14.39 8.73 0.46
N SER A 26 13.36 9.31 -0.13
CA SER A 26 12.38 10.06 0.64
C SER A 26 11.82 9.09 1.67
N ALA A 27 12.06 9.34 2.96
CA ALA A 27 11.47 8.59 4.05
C ALA A 27 9.98 8.94 4.19
N ARG A 28 9.20 8.73 3.11
CA ARG A 28 7.73 8.70 3.20
C ARG A 28 7.34 7.37 3.83
N GLY A 29 6.35 7.40 4.71
CA GLY A 29 5.77 6.19 5.29
C GLY A 29 5.18 5.25 4.24
N VAL A 30 4.82 5.76 3.06
CA VAL A 30 4.37 4.99 1.89
C VAL A 30 5.47 4.75 0.86
N ARG A 31 5.44 3.59 0.22
CA ARG A 31 6.43 3.22 -0.82
C ARG A 31 6.15 3.95 -2.13
N SER A 32 7.23 4.34 -2.81
CA SER A 32 7.20 4.83 -4.19
C SER A 32 7.41 3.68 -5.20
N GLY A 33 7.24 3.96 -6.49
CA GLY A 33 7.59 3.01 -7.57
C GLY A 33 6.45 2.11 -8.07
N PHE A 34 5.22 2.32 -7.59
CA PHE A 34 4.02 1.62 -8.06
C PHE A 34 3.37 2.33 -9.25
N THR A 35 4.13 2.49 -10.34
CA THR A 35 3.72 3.30 -11.50
C THR A 35 3.36 2.47 -12.74
N THR A 36 3.63 1.16 -12.73
CA THR A 36 3.43 0.30 -13.91
C THR A 36 2.02 -0.26 -13.94
N ASN A 37 1.36 -0.26 -15.12
CA ASN A 37 -0.04 -0.70 -15.26
C ASN A 37 -0.97 -0.12 -14.18
N GLY A 38 -0.66 1.11 -13.78
CA GLY A 38 -1.34 1.81 -12.70
C GLY A 38 -2.49 2.67 -13.20
N GLY A 39 -3.23 3.21 -12.24
CA GLY A 39 -4.34 4.11 -12.49
C GLY A 39 -4.67 4.94 -11.26
N THR A 40 -5.60 5.86 -11.45
CA THR A 40 -6.15 6.70 -10.39
C THR A 40 -7.66 6.53 -10.40
N LEU A 41 -8.24 6.28 -9.23
CA LEU A 41 -9.68 6.34 -9.08
C LEU A 41 -10.08 7.82 -9.08
N ALA A 42 -10.97 8.19 -10.00
CA ALA A 42 -11.45 9.57 -10.10
C ALA A 42 -12.09 10.03 -8.79
N ALA A 43 -12.02 11.33 -8.49
CA ALA A 43 -12.59 11.93 -7.28
C ALA A 43 -14.06 11.48 -7.07
N ASN A 44 -14.34 10.94 -5.89
CA ASN A 44 -15.65 10.36 -5.54
C ASN A 44 -15.79 10.22 -4.00
N ASP A 45 -16.93 9.70 -3.58
CA ASP A 45 -17.29 9.43 -2.18
C ASP A 45 -17.11 7.94 -1.86
N ASP A 46 -18.00 7.09 -2.37
CA ASP A 46 -18.07 5.67 -2.01
C ASP A 46 -17.74 4.72 -3.15
N GLY A 47 -17.18 5.28 -4.23
CA GLY A 47 -16.90 4.59 -5.46
C GLY A 47 -15.78 3.57 -5.32
N SER A 48 -15.81 2.58 -6.21
CA SER A 48 -14.74 1.63 -6.41
C SER A 48 -14.34 1.58 -7.88
N THR A 49 -13.14 1.09 -8.15
CA THR A 49 -12.73 0.71 -9.51
C THR A 49 -13.55 -0.50 -10.00
N GLY A 50 -13.39 -0.87 -11.27
CA GLY A 50 -13.57 -2.27 -11.68
C GLY A 50 -12.42 -3.15 -11.15
N VAL A 51 -12.33 -4.42 -11.58
CA VAL A 51 -11.18 -5.26 -11.21
C VAL A 51 -9.91 -4.70 -11.84
N VAL A 52 -8.92 -4.40 -11.02
CA VAL A 52 -7.58 -3.95 -11.42
C VAL A 52 -6.57 -5.09 -11.23
N PRO A 53 -5.72 -5.39 -12.23
CA PRO A 53 -4.86 -6.57 -12.18
C PRO A 53 -3.61 -6.35 -11.31
N PHE A 54 -3.27 -7.35 -10.49
CA PHE A 54 -2.01 -7.40 -9.74
C PHE A 54 -0.81 -7.65 -10.64
N GLY A 55 -1.00 -8.34 -11.77
CA GLY A 55 0.10 -8.81 -12.64
C GLY A 55 0.72 -10.13 -12.18
N PHE A 56 0.17 -10.72 -11.13
CA PHE A 56 0.47 -12.04 -10.60
C PHE A 56 -0.80 -12.61 -9.95
N THR A 57 -0.74 -13.86 -9.49
CA THR A 57 -1.86 -14.52 -8.82
C THR A 57 -1.55 -14.71 -7.35
N ILE A 58 -2.51 -14.38 -6.49
CA ILE A 58 -2.47 -14.67 -5.05
C ILE A 58 -3.55 -15.70 -4.70
N ASP A 59 -3.28 -16.52 -3.68
CA ASP A 59 -4.25 -17.40 -3.05
C ASP A 59 -4.79 -16.75 -1.78
N MET A 60 -5.96 -16.13 -1.89
CA MET A 60 -6.66 -15.51 -0.76
C MET A 60 -7.66 -16.54 -0.20
N PHE A 61 -7.24 -17.29 0.82
CA PHE A 61 -8.05 -18.29 1.54
C PHE A 61 -8.58 -19.44 0.66
N GLY A 62 -7.72 -20.03 -0.16
CA GLY A 62 -8.04 -21.15 -1.06
C GLY A 62 -8.65 -20.71 -2.39
N THR A 63 -8.72 -19.41 -2.65
CA THR A 63 -9.26 -18.85 -3.90
C THR A 63 -8.21 -17.99 -4.58
N ASN A 64 -7.92 -18.31 -5.84
CA ASN A 64 -6.95 -17.58 -6.63
C ASN A 64 -7.54 -16.28 -7.19
N TYR A 65 -6.84 -15.17 -6.96
CA TYR A 65 -7.17 -13.86 -7.52
C TYR A 65 -5.97 -13.28 -8.27
N SER A 66 -6.23 -12.67 -9.42
CA SER A 66 -5.24 -11.95 -10.23
C SER A 66 -5.45 -10.43 -10.21
N GLY A 67 -6.36 -9.95 -9.38
CA GLY A 67 -6.70 -8.54 -9.21
C GLY A 67 -7.70 -8.33 -8.09
N CYS A 68 -8.04 -7.07 -7.84
CA CYS A 68 -8.99 -6.65 -6.82
C CYS A 68 -9.81 -5.44 -7.29
N TYR A 69 -10.81 -5.07 -6.51
CA TYR A 69 -11.45 -3.76 -6.57
C TYR A 69 -10.74 -2.83 -5.59
N VAL A 70 -10.42 -1.61 -6.00
CA VAL A 70 -9.90 -0.56 -5.12
C VAL A 70 -11.04 0.36 -4.76
N ASN A 71 -11.28 0.52 -3.46
CA ASN A 71 -12.39 1.30 -2.94
C ASN A 71 -11.88 2.64 -2.36
N ASN A 72 -12.62 3.72 -2.63
CA ASN A 72 -12.28 5.06 -2.17
C ASN A 72 -12.10 5.13 -0.65
N ASN A 73 -12.90 4.38 0.09
CA ASN A 73 -12.97 4.35 1.55
C ASN A 73 -11.82 3.58 2.22
N GLY A 74 -10.71 3.27 1.54
CA GLY A 74 -9.52 2.77 2.24
C GLY A 74 -9.39 1.26 2.33
N ASN A 75 -10.02 0.53 1.40
CA ASN A 75 -9.96 -0.93 1.33
C ASN A 75 -9.82 -1.47 -0.10
N ILE A 76 -9.43 -2.74 -0.20
CA ILE A 76 -9.53 -3.54 -1.42
C ILE A 76 -10.38 -4.79 -1.16
N THR A 77 -11.18 -5.18 -2.15
CA THR A 77 -12.01 -6.39 -2.12
C THR A 77 -11.79 -7.26 -3.34
N PHE A 78 -12.23 -8.52 -3.28
CA PHE A 78 -11.88 -9.52 -4.30
C PHE A 78 -13.08 -10.04 -5.08
N ASP A 79 -14.19 -10.35 -4.39
CA ASP A 79 -15.37 -10.95 -5.02
C ASP A 79 -16.26 -9.89 -5.70
N ALA A 80 -16.44 -8.74 -5.04
CA ALA A 80 -17.22 -7.61 -5.53
C ALA A 80 -16.76 -6.31 -4.87
N ALA A 81 -17.06 -5.16 -5.48
CA ALA A 81 -16.89 -3.86 -4.85
C ALA A 81 -17.72 -3.75 -3.55
N LEU A 82 -17.17 -3.07 -2.54
CA LEU A 82 -17.87 -2.81 -1.29
C LEU A 82 -18.71 -1.52 -1.42
N SER A 83 -20.01 -1.59 -1.13
CA SER A 83 -20.91 -0.43 -1.16
C SER A 83 -21.15 0.21 0.21
N THR A 84 -20.67 -0.43 1.29
CA THR A 84 -20.81 0.08 2.66
C THR A 84 -19.77 1.16 2.92
N PHE A 85 -20.23 2.34 3.33
CA PHE A 85 -19.38 3.51 3.57
C PHE A 85 -19.08 3.74 5.05
N VAL A 86 -19.99 3.38 5.96
CA VAL A 86 -19.75 3.44 7.41
C VAL A 86 -18.94 2.21 7.86
N PRO A 87 -17.76 2.39 8.48
CA PRO A 87 -16.98 1.26 8.99
C PRO A 87 -17.71 0.46 10.06
N THR A 88 -17.70 -0.86 9.91
CA THR A 88 -18.17 -1.83 10.91
C THR A 88 -17.07 -2.84 11.20
N ASP A 89 -17.32 -3.78 12.12
CA ASP A 89 -16.43 -4.94 12.28
C ASP A 89 -16.27 -5.64 10.93
N ILE A 90 -15.02 -5.75 10.49
CA ILE A 90 -14.63 -6.35 9.22
C ILE A 90 -15.08 -7.81 9.12
N SER A 91 -15.11 -8.55 10.23
CA SER A 91 -15.59 -9.94 10.25
C SER A 91 -17.07 -10.07 9.87
N ALA A 92 -17.87 -9.03 10.05
CA ALA A 92 -19.31 -9.04 9.79
C ALA A 92 -19.68 -8.73 8.33
N LEU A 93 -18.71 -8.39 7.47
CA LEU A 93 -18.99 -7.86 6.13
C LEU A 93 -19.41 -8.93 5.10
N GLY A 94 -19.10 -10.20 5.35
CA GLY A 94 -19.43 -11.27 4.39
C GLY A 94 -18.62 -11.23 3.08
N VAL A 95 -17.60 -10.37 2.98
CA VAL A 95 -16.76 -10.20 1.78
C VAL A 95 -15.29 -10.42 2.10
N LYS A 96 -14.51 -10.93 1.14
CA LYS A 96 -13.05 -10.94 1.24
C LYS A 96 -12.54 -9.52 1.05
N ILE A 97 -11.81 -9.03 2.05
CA ILE A 97 -11.35 -7.64 2.12
C ILE A 97 -9.99 -7.57 2.80
N ILE A 98 -9.16 -6.65 2.32
CA ILE A 98 -7.97 -6.16 3.01
C ILE A 98 -8.16 -4.65 3.14
N ALA A 99 -8.14 -4.15 4.36
CA ALA A 99 -8.34 -2.75 4.69
C ALA A 99 -7.12 -2.23 5.44
N PRO A 100 -6.20 -1.49 4.81
CA PRO A 100 -5.17 -0.77 5.55
C PRO A 100 -5.77 0.28 6.48
N TYR A 101 -6.86 0.94 6.06
CA TYR A 101 -7.54 1.96 6.85
C TYR A 101 -8.93 2.28 6.29
N TRP A 102 -9.93 1.44 6.60
CA TRP A 102 -11.30 1.65 6.13
C TRP A 102 -12.01 2.75 6.93
N THR A 103 -12.34 3.85 6.26
CA THR A 103 -13.02 5.05 6.79
C THR A 103 -13.82 5.74 5.69
N ASP A 104 -14.67 6.70 6.04
CA ASP A 104 -15.55 7.45 5.12
C ASP A 104 -14.74 8.55 4.42
N VAL A 105 -14.03 8.15 3.38
CA VAL A 105 -13.09 9.00 2.62
C VAL A 105 -13.89 9.78 1.59
N ASP A 106 -13.58 11.07 1.45
CA ASP A 106 -14.16 11.89 0.39
C ASP A 106 -13.06 12.59 -0.41
N THR A 107 -12.92 12.19 -1.67
CA THR A 107 -11.90 12.74 -2.58
C THR A 107 -12.43 13.88 -3.46
N ARG A 108 -13.68 14.33 -3.25
CA ARG A 108 -14.29 15.43 -4.03
C ARG A 108 -13.88 16.81 -3.53
N GLY A 109 -13.49 16.94 -2.26
CA GLY A 109 -13.11 18.22 -1.64
C GLY A 109 -11.90 18.85 -2.34
N VAL A 110 -11.98 20.15 -2.65
CA VAL A 110 -10.85 20.88 -3.27
C VAL A 110 -9.69 20.96 -2.27
N GLY A 111 -8.61 20.22 -2.55
CA GLY A 111 -7.48 20.04 -1.65
C GLY A 111 -7.31 18.60 -1.14
N SER A 112 -8.29 17.73 -1.38
CA SER A 112 -8.17 16.29 -1.20
C SER A 112 -7.32 15.69 -2.32
N GLY A 113 -6.46 14.74 -1.97
CA GLY A 113 -5.77 13.89 -2.93
C GLY A 113 -6.66 12.75 -3.44
N LEU A 114 -6.06 11.85 -4.22
CA LEU A 114 -6.78 10.77 -4.89
C LEU A 114 -6.22 9.40 -4.52
N VAL A 115 -7.02 8.37 -4.76
CA VAL A 115 -6.59 6.99 -4.65
C VAL A 115 -5.89 6.58 -5.94
N SER A 116 -4.64 6.14 -5.82
CA SER A 116 -3.84 5.61 -6.93
C SER A 116 -3.46 4.16 -6.68
N TYR A 117 -3.24 3.42 -7.75
CA TYR A 117 -2.80 2.02 -7.66
C TYR A 117 -1.87 1.68 -8.81
N GLY A 118 -1.08 0.63 -8.65
CA GLY A 118 -0.20 0.16 -9.70
C GLY A 118 0.73 -0.96 -9.26
N GLN A 119 1.44 -1.50 -10.25
CA GLN A 119 2.45 -2.52 -10.10
C GLN A 119 3.82 -1.88 -9.87
N GLY A 120 4.65 -2.57 -9.11
CA GLY A 120 6.01 -2.19 -8.79
C GLY A 120 6.80 -3.40 -8.30
N THR A 121 7.84 -3.15 -7.51
CA THR A 121 8.62 -4.23 -6.90
C THR A 121 8.99 -3.91 -5.46
N VAL A 122 8.99 -4.93 -4.60
CA VAL A 122 9.53 -4.83 -3.24
C VAL A 122 10.61 -5.88 -3.07
N GLY A 123 11.84 -5.46 -2.76
CA GLY A 123 12.97 -6.38 -2.59
C GLY A 123 13.25 -7.23 -3.83
N GLY A 124 13.01 -6.71 -5.03
CA GLY A 124 13.17 -7.41 -6.31
C GLY A 124 12.02 -8.36 -6.68
N ARG A 125 10.97 -8.43 -5.86
CA ARG A 125 9.78 -9.27 -6.12
C ARG A 125 8.67 -8.46 -6.78
N PRO A 126 7.85 -9.05 -7.66
CA PRO A 126 6.63 -8.41 -8.13
C PRO A 126 5.76 -7.98 -6.95
N ALA A 127 5.24 -6.76 -7.02
CA ALA A 127 4.34 -6.23 -6.02
C ALA A 127 3.30 -5.33 -6.68
N TRP A 128 2.20 -5.13 -5.98
CA TRP A 128 1.14 -4.21 -6.37
C TRP A 128 0.72 -3.40 -5.15
N ALA A 129 0.35 -2.13 -5.34
CA ALA A 129 -0.12 -1.29 -4.24
C ALA A 129 -1.34 -0.45 -4.62
N ALA A 130 -2.14 -0.13 -3.60
CA ALA A 130 -3.09 0.98 -3.61
C ALA A 130 -2.69 1.99 -2.53
N THR A 131 -2.69 3.27 -2.90
CA THR A 131 -2.24 4.39 -2.08
C THR A 131 -3.35 5.44 -2.02
N TRP A 132 -3.78 5.76 -0.81
CA TRP A 132 -4.63 6.91 -0.52
C TRP A 132 -3.69 8.03 -0.08
N ASP A 133 -3.35 8.93 -1.00
CA ASP A 133 -2.39 10.00 -0.76
C ASP A 133 -3.13 11.31 -0.46
N HIS A 134 -2.96 11.85 0.73
CA HIS A 134 -3.59 13.10 1.19
C HIS A 134 -5.11 13.11 1.02
N VAL A 135 -5.81 12.01 1.28
CA VAL A 135 -7.26 11.93 1.12
C VAL A 135 -7.97 12.60 2.31
N GLY A 136 -9.04 13.33 2.00
CA GLY A 136 -9.95 13.95 2.96
C GLY A 136 -11.06 13.03 3.43
N TYR A 137 -12.02 13.59 4.17
CA TYR A 137 -13.08 12.84 4.83
C TYR A 137 -14.46 13.41 4.50
N PHE A 138 -15.48 12.57 4.62
CA PHE A 138 -16.85 12.99 4.35
C PHE A 138 -17.29 14.13 5.29
N ASN A 139 -17.90 15.22 4.82
CA ASN A 139 -18.37 15.54 3.46
C ASN A 139 -17.51 16.67 2.87
N GLN A 140 -16.56 16.33 2.02
CA GLN A 140 -15.58 17.22 1.39
C GLN A 140 -14.65 17.95 2.39
N GLY A 141 -14.42 17.37 3.57
CA GLY A 141 -13.50 17.88 4.58
C GLY A 141 -12.04 17.71 4.14
N VAL A 142 -11.25 18.78 4.26
CA VAL A 142 -9.83 18.82 3.80
C VAL A 142 -8.89 19.48 4.81
N ASP A 143 -9.38 19.89 5.99
CA ASP A 143 -8.55 20.42 7.07
C ASP A 143 -7.70 19.34 7.78
N LYS A 144 -8.04 18.06 7.56
CA LYS A 144 -7.27 16.89 7.98
C LYS A 144 -7.15 15.95 6.80
N LEU A 145 -5.96 15.44 6.54
CA LEU A 145 -5.69 14.57 5.39
C LEU A 145 -4.93 13.32 5.85
N ASN A 146 -5.35 12.17 5.34
CA ASN A 146 -4.69 10.89 5.60
C ASN A 146 -3.84 10.47 4.41
N THR A 147 -2.69 9.86 4.68
CA THR A 147 -1.82 9.22 3.69
C THR A 147 -1.42 7.82 4.16
N TYR A 148 -1.89 6.80 3.44
CA TYR A 148 -1.63 5.39 3.76
C TYR A 148 -1.68 4.51 2.50
N GLN A 149 -1.19 3.28 2.62
CA GLN A 149 -1.02 2.37 1.49
C GLN A 149 -1.15 0.91 1.93
N VAL A 150 -1.74 0.08 1.06
CA VAL A 150 -1.60 -1.38 1.09
C VAL A 150 -0.69 -1.82 -0.02
N VAL A 151 0.23 -2.74 0.27
CA VAL A 151 1.08 -3.42 -0.71
C VAL A 151 0.85 -4.91 -0.62
N ILE A 152 0.62 -5.54 -1.77
CA ILE A 152 0.57 -6.98 -1.96
C ILE A 152 1.88 -7.39 -2.61
N ILE A 153 2.65 -8.25 -1.95
CA ILE A 153 3.98 -8.68 -2.40
C ILE A 153 3.91 -10.16 -2.75
N GLU A 154 4.30 -10.51 -3.97
CA GLU A 154 4.28 -11.88 -4.47
C GLU A 154 5.34 -12.75 -3.77
N ARG A 155 4.93 -13.95 -3.31
CA ARG A 155 5.75 -14.88 -2.52
C ARG A 155 5.67 -16.34 -3.00
N SER A 156 5.61 -16.59 -4.31
CA SER A 156 5.67 -17.95 -4.87
C SER A 156 6.94 -18.73 -4.49
N ASP A 157 7.98 -18.05 -4.00
CA ASP A 157 9.15 -18.67 -3.38
C ASP A 157 8.82 -19.46 -2.10
N VAL A 158 7.71 -19.15 -1.43
CA VAL A 158 7.25 -19.84 -0.22
C VAL A 158 6.25 -20.93 -0.56
N ALA A 159 5.21 -20.59 -1.34
CA ALA A 159 4.21 -21.52 -1.84
C ALA A 159 3.49 -20.89 -3.04
N VAL A 160 2.93 -21.71 -3.93
CA VAL A 160 2.13 -21.21 -5.06
C VAL A 160 1.00 -20.33 -4.55
N GLY A 161 0.91 -19.10 -5.06
CA GLY A 161 -0.10 -18.12 -4.66
C GLY A 161 0.15 -17.43 -3.31
N ALA A 162 1.21 -17.77 -2.58
CA ALA A 162 1.54 -17.06 -1.35
C ALA A 162 1.89 -15.59 -1.63
N PHE A 163 1.55 -14.72 -0.68
CA PHE A 163 1.81 -13.30 -0.74
C PHE A 163 1.97 -12.73 0.67
N ASP A 164 2.66 -11.60 0.78
CA ASP A 164 2.66 -10.77 1.99
C ASP A 164 1.74 -9.57 1.82
N ILE A 165 1.15 -9.12 2.93
CA ILE A 165 0.43 -7.84 3.03
C ILE A 165 1.30 -6.87 3.83
N GLU A 166 1.51 -5.68 3.29
CA GLU A 166 2.16 -4.58 4.00
C GLU A 166 1.20 -3.41 4.10
N PHE A 167 1.01 -2.90 5.33
CA PHE A 167 0.30 -1.65 5.60
C PHE A 167 1.30 -0.57 5.97
N ASN A 168 1.21 0.53 5.23
CA ASN A 168 2.12 1.65 5.31
C ASN A 168 1.34 2.92 5.64
N TYR A 169 1.83 3.69 6.61
CA TYR A 169 1.18 4.92 7.09
C TYR A 169 2.19 6.06 7.10
N ASP A 170 1.85 7.16 6.44
CA ASP A 170 2.66 8.39 6.41
C ASP A 170 2.03 9.48 7.28
N SER A 171 0.71 9.71 7.15
CA SER A 171 -0.03 10.65 7.99
C SER A 171 -1.43 10.13 8.28
N ILE A 172 -1.85 10.15 9.55
CA ILE A 172 -3.21 9.84 9.98
C ILE A 172 -3.67 10.97 10.89
N GLN A 173 -4.63 11.75 10.43
CA GLN A 173 -5.13 12.98 11.04
C GLN A 173 -6.62 12.90 11.39
N TYR A 174 -7.33 11.92 10.83
CA TYR A 174 -8.71 11.60 11.18
C TYR A 174 -8.93 10.09 11.14
N ASP A 175 -9.80 9.62 12.04
CA ASP A 175 -10.13 8.22 12.25
C ASP A 175 -11.63 7.98 12.46
N PHE A 176 -12.43 9.03 12.33
CA PHE A 176 -13.84 9.03 12.72
C PHE A 176 -14.75 9.54 11.61
N THR A 177 -15.91 8.89 11.50
CA THR A 177 -16.97 9.21 10.55
C THR A 177 -18.29 9.12 11.31
N SER A 178 -19.02 10.22 11.49
CA SER A 178 -20.36 10.29 12.12
C SER A 178 -20.56 9.57 13.47
N ASN A 179 -20.50 8.24 13.51
CA ASN A 179 -20.66 7.34 14.65
C ASN A 179 -19.76 6.08 14.62
N ALA A 180 -18.77 6.02 13.73
CA ALA A 180 -17.88 4.87 13.53
C ALA A 180 -16.42 5.31 13.45
N TYR A 181 -15.53 4.39 13.81
CA TYR A 181 -14.08 4.59 13.78
C TYR A 181 -13.45 3.70 12.72
N ALA A 182 -12.30 4.15 12.21
CA ALA A 182 -11.58 3.49 11.15
C ALA A 182 -11.23 2.03 11.50
N ARG A 183 -11.27 1.17 10.48
CA ARG A 183 -11.06 -0.28 10.62
C ARG A 183 -9.84 -0.71 9.81
N ALA A 184 -8.90 -1.41 10.43
CA ALA A 184 -7.69 -1.89 9.76
C ALA A 184 -7.51 -3.39 9.99
N GLY A 185 -7.37 -4.17 8.91
CA GLY A 185 -7.33 -5.63 9.00
C GLY A 185 -7.62 -6.36 7.68
N PHE A 186 -7.91 -7.65 7.78
CA PHE A 186 -8.38 -8.48 6.67
C PHE A 186 -9.39 -9.56 7.13
N THR A 187 -10.21 -10.06 6.21
CA THR A 187 -11.08 -11.23 6.45
C THR A 187 -11.31 -12.03 5.18
N ASN A 188 -11.66 -13.30 5.33
CA ASN A 188 -12.17 -14.14 4.25
C ASN A 188 -13.68 -13.97 3.99
N GLY A 189 -14.33 -13.01 4.67
CA GLY A 189 -15.77 -12.80 4.60
C GLY A 189 -16.57 -13.83 5.40
N SER A 190 -15.91 -14.57 6.29
CA SER A 190 -16.52 -15.65 7.08
C SER A 190 -15.76 -15.79 8.41
N THR A 191 -15.27 -17.00 8.72
CA THR A 191 -14.69 -17.35 10.03
C THR A 191 -13.26 -16.88 10.25
N VAL A 192 -12.55 -16.41 9.23
CA VAL A 192 -11.15 -16.00 9.35
C VAL A 192 -11.05 -14.50 9.19
N SER A 193 -10.74 -13.81 10.28
CA SER A 193 -10.56 -12.36 10.30
C SER A 193 -9.44 -11.96 11.26
N TYR A 194 -8.84 -10.81 11.00
CA TYR A 194 -7.87 -10.18 11.87
C TYR A 194 -7.99 -8.66 11.76
N GLU A 195 -8.11 -7.99 12.91
CA GLU A 195 -8.01 -6.53 13.03
C GLU A 195 -6.72 -6.15 13.74
N LEU A 196 -6.10 -5.05 13.31
CA LEU A 196 -4.98 -4.47 14.02
C LEU A 196 -5.40 -4.00 15.42
N PRO A 197 -4.51 -4.05 16.42
CA PRO A 197 -4.75 -3.41 17.71
C PRO A 197 -5.15 -1.94 17.54
N GLY A 198 -6.25 -1.53 18.16
CA GLY A 198 -6.79 -0.17 18.02
C GLY A 198 -7.86 -0.01 16.92
N SER A 199 -8.08 -1.01 16.07
CA SER A 199 -9.15 -0.97 15.06
C SER A 199 -10.52 -0.75 15.70
N GLY A 200 -11.30 0.19 15.16
CA GLY A 200 -12.63 0.51 15.67
C GLY A 200 -12.66 1.23 17.02
N ILE A 201 -11.52 1.71 17.51
CA ILE A 201 -11.39 2.46 18.76
C ILE A 201 -10.98 3.91 18.44
N PRO A 202 -11.57 4.92 19.09
CA PRO A 202 -11.12 6.32 18.95
C PRO A 202 -9.64 6.49 19.30
N GLY A 203 -8.90 7.18 18.43
CA GLY A 203 -7.50 7.59 18.60
C GLY A 203 -7.28 8.96 19.21
#